data_AF-A0A7I4YID0-F1
#
_entry.id   AF-A0A7I4YID0-F1
#
_cell.length_a   1.000
_cell.length_b   1.000
_cell.length_c   1.000
_cell.angle_alpha   90.00
_cell.angle_beta   90.00
_cell.angle_gamma   90.00
#
_symmetry.space_group_name_H-M   'P 1'
#
loop_
_entity.id
_entity.type
_entity.pdbx_description
1 polymer ?
#
loop_
_entity_poly.entity_id
_entity_poly.type
_entity_poly.pdbx_seq_one_letter_code
_entity_poly.pdbx_strand_id
1 'polypeptide(L)'
;VQNMAPGNHVKESAVRSLITIGCRDNAKPKSIDPNAIRLLTALTNALTTETLFRAAQHARREGRSLVTLSDLQHTLPSIMLDFSA
;
A
#
# COMPACT_ATOMS: atom_id res chain seq x y z
N VAL A 1 -2.92 15.51 -19.33
CA VAL A 1 -2.18 15.53 -18.06
C VAL A 1 -3.21 15.35 -16.95
N GLN A 2 -3.33 14.16 -16.38
CA GLN A 2 -4.30 13.92 -15.31
C GLN A 2 -3.78 14.64 -14.05
N ASN A 3 -4.56 15.61 -13.57
CA ASN A 3 -4.36 16.23 -12.26
C ASN A 3 -4.52 15.14 -11.19
N MET A 4 -3.40 14.61 -10.68
CA MET A 4 -3.38 13.96 -9.38
C MET A 4 -3.79 15.04 -8.37
N ALA A 5 -5.01 14.92 -7.83
CA ALA A 5 -5.41 15.63 -6.61
C ALA A 5 -4.28 15.49 -5.57
N PRO A 6 -4.05 16.48 -4.67
CA PRO A 6 -3.03 16.37 -3.64
C PRO A 6 -3.30 15.09 -2.85
N GLY A 7 -2.55 14.04 -3.18
CA GLY A 7 -2.93 12.69 -2.83
C GLY A 7 -2.77 12.52 -1.34
N ASN A 8 -3.76 11.90 -0.70
CA ASN A 8 -3.62 11.35 0.64
C ASN A 8 -2.58 10.21 0.59
N HIS A 9 -1.32 10.59 0.52
CA HIS A 9 -0.19 9.68 0.47
C HIS A 9 0.22 9.28 1.87
N VAL A 10 0.66 8.03 2.02
CA VAL A 10 1.30 7.58 3.25
C VAL A 10 2.55 8.43 3.47
N LYS A 11 2.63 9.08 4.64
CA LYS A 11 3.75 9.92 5.03
C LYS A 11 4.97 9.06 5.35
N GLU A 12 6.16 9.58 5.05
CA GLU A 12 7.43 8.94 5.38
C GLU A 12 7.53 8.57 6.88
N SER A 13 7.06 9.46 7.76
CA SER A 13 7.03 9.22 9.21
C SER A 13 6.18 8.02 9.60
N ALA A 14 5.06 7.77 8.91
CA ALA A 14 4.22 6.61 9.16
C ALA A 14 4.94 5.31 8.76
N VAL A 15 5.64 5.31 7.62
CA VAL A 15 6.45 4.16 7.17
C VAL A 15 7.57 3.86 8.17
N ARG A 16 8.28 4.89 8.65
CA ARG A 16 9.31 4.73 9.69
C ARG A 16 8.74 4.12 10.97
N SER A 17 7.57 4.58 11.41
CA SER A 17 6.89 4.04 12.60
C SER A 17 6.50 2.57 12.42
N LEU A 18 5.94 2.20 11.26
CA LEU A 18 5.56 0.82 10.96
C LEU A 18 6.77 -0.12 10.99
N ILE A 19 7.90 0.28 10.40
CA ILE A 19 9.11 -0.56 10.42
C ILE A 19 9.67 -0.66 11.84
N THR A 20 9.69 0.44 12.60
CA THR A 20 10.14 0.44 13.99
C THR A 20 9.33 -0.53 14.84
N ILE A 21 8.01 -0.56 14.65
CA ILE A 21 7.11 -1.50 15.33
C ILE A 21 7.39 -2.94 14.88
N GLY A 22 7.51 -3.20 13.58
CA GLY A 22 7.76 -4.54 13.04
C GLY A 22 9.15 -5.10 13.38
N CYS A 23 10.11 -4.25 13.71
CA CYS A 23 11.49 -4.65 14.08
C CYS A 23 11.73 -4.70 15.59
N ARG A 24 10.70 -4.57 16.43
CA ARG A 24 10.80 -4.38 17.90
C ARG A 24 11.55 -5.50 18.63
N ASP A 25 11.59 -6.72 18.07
CA ASP A 25 12.32 -7.85 18.66
C ASP A 25 13.86 -7.73 18.53
N ASN A 26 14.34 -6.80 17.69
CA ASN A 26 15.75 -6.48 17.61
C ASN A 26 16.07 -5.36 18.61
N ALA A 27 16.80 -5.67 19.68
CA ALA A 27 17.09 -4.82 20.84
C ALA A 27 17.76 -3.44 20.58
N LYS A 28 17.95 -3.03 19.32
CA LYS A 28 18.35 -1.67 18.93
C LYS A 28 17.53 -1.21 17.72
N PRO A 29 17.00 0.03 17.72
CA PRO A 29 16.41 0.60 16.51
C PRO A 29 17.49 0.61 15.43
N LYS A 30 17.32 -0.23 14.40
CA LYS A 30 18.21 -0.22 13.24
C LYS A 30 18.04 1.14 12.57
N SER A 31 19.14 1.88 12.46
CA SER A 31 19.16 3.05 11.57
C SER A 31 18.84 2.57 10.17
N ILE A 32 17.76 3.09 9.59
CA ILE A 32 17.34 2.75 8.22
C ILE A 32 17.81 3.87 7.32
N ASP A 33 18.47 3.48 6.23
CA ASP A 33 18.89 4.39 5.18
C ASP A 33 17.72 5.28 4.73
N PRO A 34 17.87 6.62 4.68
CA PRO A 34 16.80 7.53 4.27
C PRO A 34 16.25 7.26 2.87
N ASN A 35 17.08 6.83 1.92
CA ASN A 35 16.63 6.47 0.57
C ASN A 35 15.84 5.16 0.57
N ALA A 36 16.21 4.19 1.41
CA ALA A 36 15.41 2.98 1.60
C ALA A 36 14.01 3.33 2.13
N ILE A 37 13.92 4.25 3.09
CA ILE A 37 12.63 4.74 3.59
C ILE A 37 11.81 5.44 2.50
N ARG A 38 12.44 6.28 1.67
CA ARG A 38 11.77 6.94 0.54
C ARG A 38 11.23 5.93 -0.46
N LEU A 39 12.02 4.91 -0.80
CA LEU A 39 11.61 3.83 -1.69
C LEU A 39 10.43 3.05 -1.10
N LEU A 40 10.50 2.67 0.17
CA LEU A 40 9.39 1.98 0.85
C LEU A 40 8.13 2.84 0.88
N THR A 41 8.26 4.16 1.08
CA THR A 41 7.12 5.09 1.03
C THR A 41 6.48 5.11 -0.35
N ALA A 42 7.28 5.18 -1.42
CA ALA A 42 6.76 5.09 -2.78
C ALA A 42 6.08 3.74 -3.03
N LEU A 43 6.68 2.64 -2.58
CA LEU A 43 6.13 1.29 -2.73
C LEU A 43 4.79 1.12 -1.99
N THR A 44 4.67 1.60 -0.74
CA THR A 44 3.42 1.55 0.02
C THR A 44 2.29 2.31 -0.67
N ASN A 45 2.60 3.49 -1.21
CA ASN A 45 1.62 4.26 -1.98
C ASN A 45 1.21 3.55 -3.27
N ALA A 46 2.17 2.99 -4.02
CA ALA A 46 1.90 2.22 -5.24
C ALA A 46 1.03 0.98 -4.95
N LEU A 47 1.33 0.25 -3.88
CA LEU A 47 0.54 -0.90 -3.42
C LEU A 47 -0.91 -0.49 -3.08
N THR A 48 -1.07 0.65 -2.41
CA THR A 48 -2.40 1.17 -2.05
C THR A 48 -3.21 1.50 -3.31
N THR A 49 -2.59 2.19 -4.28
CA THR A 49 -3.21 2.51 -5.56
C THR A 49 -3.58 1.25 -6.35
N GLU A 50 -2.67 0.28 -6.45
CA GLU A 50 -2.90 -0.96 -7.19
C GLU A 50 -4.05 -1.78 -6.58
N THR A 51 -4.09 -1.87 -5.24
CA THR A 51 -5.16 -2.55 -4.51
C THR A 51 -6.53 -1.92 -4.80
N LEU A 52 -6.61 -0.58 -4.73
CA LEU A 52 -7.84 0.16 -5.04
C LEU A 52 -8.23 0.03 -6.52
N PHE A 53 -7.26 0.03 -7.43
CA PHE A 53 -7.51 -0.09 -8.87
C PHE A 53 -8.10 -1.46 -9.21
N ARG A 54 -7.51 -2.55 -8.69
CA ARG A 54 -8.03 -3.90 -8.89
C ARG A 54 -9.41 -4.10 -8.26
N ALA A 55 -9.64 -3.57 -7.07
CA ALA A 55 -10.97 -3.62 -6.43
C ALA A 55 -12.01 -2.83 -7.23
N ALA A 56 -11.66 -1.64 -7.74
CA ALA A 56 -12.52 -0.87 -8.62
C ALA A 56 -12.80 -1.59 -9.96
N GLN A 57 -11.80 -2.27 -10.52
CA GLN A 57 -11.96 -3.08 -11.71
C GLN A 57 -12.91 -4.26 -11.47
N HIS A 58 -12.81 -4.93 -10.32
CA HIS A 58 -13.72 -6.00 -9.92
C HIS A 58 -15.15 -5.48 -9.78
N ALA A 59 -15.37 -4.41 -9.00
CA ALA A 59 -16.69 -3.79 -8.84
C ALA A 59 -17.32 -3.39 -10.18
N ARG A 60 -16.52 -2.82 -11.10
CA ARG A 60 -16.97 -2.45 -12.43
C ARG A 60 -17.36 -3.64 -13.30
N ARG A 61 -16.66 -4.79 -13.19
CA ARG A 61 -17.02 -6.03 -13.90
C ARG A 61 -18.36 -6.58 -13.41
N GLU A 62 -18.67 -6.38 -12.14
CA GLU A 62 -19.96 -6.69 -11.53
C GLU A 62 -21.05 -5.63 -11.80
N GLY A 63 -20.79 -4.65 -12.69
CA GLY A 63 -21.74 -3.60 -13.03
C GLY A 63 -21.97 -2.55 -11.93
N ARG A 64 -21.12 -2.50 -10.90
CA ARG A 64 -21.24 -1.58 -9.76
C ARG A 64 -20.24 -0.42 -9.87
N SER A 65 -20.67 0.75 -9.41
CA SER A 65 -19.82 1.96 -9.29
C SER A 65 -19.21 2.15 -7.91
N LEU A 66 -19.74 1.44 -6.89
CA LEU A 66 -19.27 1.49 -5.52
C LEU A 66 -18.39 0.29 -5.21
N VAL A 67 -17.16 0.56 -4.76
CA VAL A 67 -16.25 -0.46 -4.22
C VAL A 67 -16.68 -0.81 -2.81
N THR A 68 -16.78 -2.11 -2.53
CA THR A 68 -17.18 -2.67 -1.25
C THR A 68 -16.05 -3.48 -0.62
N LEU A 69 -16.22 -3.89 0.63
CA LEU A 69 -15.28 -4.79 1.31
C LEU A 69 -15.06 -6.10 0.55
N SER A 70 -16.11 -6.63 -0.09
CA SER A 70 -16.04 -7.88 -0.88
C SER A 70 -15.06 -7.75 -2.05
N ASP A 71 -15.04 -6.60 -2.73
CA ASP A 71 -14.13 -6.34 -3.85
C ASP A 71 -12.66 -6.31 -3.39
N LEU A 72 -12.41 -5.78 -2.19
CA LEU A 72 -11.08 -5.77 -1.56
C LEU A 72 -10.65 -7.18 -1.15
N GLN A 73 -11.55 -7.95 -0.51
CA GLN A 73 -11.30 -9.33 -0.11
C GLN A 73 -11.00 -10.23 -1.32
N HIS A 74 -11.70 -10.03 -2.43
CA HIS A 74 -11.43 -10.75 -3.68
C HIS A 74 -10.06 -10.44 -4.26
N THR A 75 -9.61 -9.19 -4.13
CA THR A 75 -8.35 -8.71 -4.70
C THR A 75 -7.13 -9.16 -3.87
N LEU A 76 -7.30 -9.28 -2.55
CA LEU A 76 -6.22 -9.51 -1.59
C LEU A 76 -5.31 -10.70 -1.92
N PRO A 77 -5.81 -11.90 -2.30
CA PRO A 77 -4.93 -13.04 -2.61
C PRO A 77 -3.97 -12.74 -3.76
N SER A 78 -4.43 -12.09 -4.83
CA SER A 78 -3.57 -11.73 -5.97
C SER A 78 -2.49 -10.73 -5.57
N ILE A 79 -2.85 -9.74 -4.76
CA ILE A 79 -1.90 -8.76 -4.22
C ILE A 79 -0.88 -9.46 -3.33
N MET A 80 -1.28 -10.39 -2.47
CA MET A 80 -0.33 -11.09 -1.61
C MET A 80 0.66 -11.95 -2.41
N LEU A 81 0.20 -12.60 -3.48
CA LEU A 81 1.06 -13.39 -4.37
C LEU A 81 2.08 -12.54 -5.12
N ASP A 82 1.72 -11.33 -5.53
CA ASP A 82 2.65 -10.40 -6.19
C ASP A 82 3.81 -9.97 -5.26
N PHE A 83 3.67 -10.17 -3.94
CA PHE A 83 4.63 -9.73 -2.91
C PHE A 83 5.25 -10.88 -2.10
N SER A 84 4.91 -12.14 -2.37
CA SER A 84 5.32 -13.30 -1.55
C SER A 84 6.71 -13.85 -1.86
N ALA A 85 7.68 -13.00 -2.23
CA ALA A 85 9.04 -13.44 -2.58
C ALA A 85 9.73 -14.19 -1.44
#